data_AF-A0AAJ0ZTD2-F1
#
_entry.id   AF-A0AAJ0ZTD2-F1
#
_cell.length_a   1.000
_cell.length_b   1.000
_cell.length_c   1.000
_cell.angle_alpha   90.00
_cell.angle_beta   90.00
_cell.angle_gamma   90.00
#
_symmetry.space_group_name_H-M   'P 1'
#
loop_
_entity.id
_entity.type
_entity.pdbx_description
1 polymer ?
#
loop_
_entity_poly.entity_id
_entity_poly.type
_entity_poly.pdbx_seq_one_letter_code
_entity_poly.pdbx_strand_id
1 'polypeptide(L)'
;MPAPTIDLYSLIFETILRIDPYTLSRYTTIQDQLLWLLLIPHAILLLFLMGFGKGIAGGHKGMGYIISIIAYLFFIWSGIYGTFLVPITAAFWYILLGIGLFLFFITRIIHPATAGAMIGLAAEVGKKIGEKTVGKASEKYELQKQLAILMKERQLLQEQYLNASTFAAQHPGDTAAAMRAQMLSMQLAQKDSEISALKARL
;
A
#
# COMPACT_ATOMS: atom_id res chain seq x y z
N MET A 1 -6.16 -12.40 61.03
CA MET A 1 -5.75 -12.37 59.61
C MET A 1 -5.38 -10.93 59.29
N PRO A 2 -4.14 -10.61 58.89
CA PRO A 2 -3.79 -9.26 58.48
C PRO A 2 -4.66 -8.88 57.27
N ALA A 3 -5.16 -7.64 57.26
CA ALA A 3 -5.90 -7.11 56.12
C ALA A 3 -4.99 -7.11 54.89
N PRO A 4 -5.51 -7.42 53.69
CA PRO A 4 -4.71 -7.33 52.47
C PRO A 4 -4.25 -5.88 52.30
N THR A 5 -2.96 -5.65 52.42
CA THR A 5 -2.34 -4.37 52.10
C THR A 5 -2.41 -4.21 50.59
N ILE A 6 -3.27 -3.31 50.11
CA ILE A 6 -3.30 -2.94 48.70
C ILE A 6 -1.97 -2.25 48.40
N ASP A 7 -1.13 -2.93 47.63
CA ASP A 7 0.10 -2.34 47.13
C ASP A 7 -0.26 -1.37 45.99
N LEU A 8 -0.03 -0.07 46.23
CA LEU A 8 -0.24 0.99 45.24
C LEU A 8 0.53 0.71 43.96
N TYR A 9 1.66 0.00 44.04
CA TYR A 9 2.49 -0.35 42.91
C TYR A 9 1.77 -1.34 41.96
N SER A 10 1.24 -2.45 42.48
CA SER A 10 0.50 -3.42 41.65
C SER A 10 -0.81 -2.85 41.14
N LEU A 11 -1.49 -1.99 41.92
CA LEU A 11 -2.69 -1.28 41.46
C LEU A 11 -2.40 -0.42 40.22
N ILE A 12 -1.32 0.36 40.24
CA ILE A 12 -0.99 1.27 39.13
C ILE A 12 -0.47 0.49 37.92
N PHE A 13 0.51 -0.40 38.11
CA PHE A 13 1.18 -1.05 36.98
C PHE A 13 0.37 -2.21 36.38
N GLU A 14 -0.27 -3.04 37.20
CA GLU A 14 -0.99 -4.23 36.73
C GLU A 14 -2.46 -3.93 36.43
N THR A 15 -3.13 -3.13 37.27
CA THR A 15 -4.59 -2.89 37.10
C THR A 15 -4.89 -1.72 36.18
N ILE A 16 -4.23 -0.57 36.39
CA ILE A 16 -4.48 0.65 35.60
C ILE A 16 -3.73 0.61 34.27
N LEU A 17 -2.41 0.36 34.32
CA LEU A 17 -1.57 0.39 33.12
C LEU A 17 -1.53 -0.95 32.36
N ARG A 18 -2.00 -2.04 32.98
CA ARG A 18 -2.03 -3.40 32.42
C ARG A 18 -0.68 -3.86 31.87
N ILE A 19 0.39 -3.52 32.57
CA ILE A 19 1.74 -3.94 32.23
C ILE A 19 1.95 -5.35 32.78
N ASP A 20 2.43 -6.25 31.92
CA ASP A 20 2.73 -7.64 32.29
C ASP A 20 3.83 -7.70 33.37
N PRO A 21 3.64 -8.46 34.47
CA PRO A 21 4.66 -8.71 35.49
C PRO A 21 6.02 -9.17 34.93
N TYR A 22 6.02 -9.93 33.84
CA TYR A 22 7.25 -10.36 33.16
C TYR A 22 8.05 -9.19 32.57
N THR A 23 7.37 -8.10 32.22
CA THR A 23 8.01 -6.89 31.69
C THR A 23 8.53 -6.00 32.83
N LEU A 24 7.84 -5.99 33.98
CA LEU A 24 8.29 -5.30 35.20
C LEU A 24 9.59 -5.92 35.75
N SER A 25 9.71 -7.25 35.73
CA SER A 25 10.85 -7.98 36.29
C SER A 25 12.16 -7.80 35.52
N ARG A 26 12.11 -7.30 34.26
CA ARG A 26 13.29 -6.96 33.46
C ARG A 26 14.06 -5.75 33.99
N TYR A 27 13.41 -4.91 34.79
CA TYR A 27 13.99 -3.70 35.34
C TYR A 27 14.16 -3.88 36.84
N THR A 28 15.42 -3.80 37.31
CA THR A 28 15.81 -4.15 38.67
C THR A 28 15.43 -3.10 39.71
N THR A 29 15.26 -1.83 39.31
CA THR A 29 14.91 -0.75 40.22
C THR A 29 13.56 -0.12 39.87
N ILE A 30 12.84 0.36 40.88
CA ILE A 30 11.58 1.10 40.69
C ILE A 30 11.80 2.37 39.86
N GLN A 31 12.98 2.99 39.99
CA GLN A 31 13.37 4.14 39.19
C GLN A 31 13.48 3.77 37.71
N ASP A 32 14.11 2.64 37.38
CA ASP A 32 14.20 2.14 36.01
C ASP A 32 12.81 1.77 35.47
N GLN A 33 11.96 1.16 36.29
CA GLN A 33 10.58 0.83 35.91
C GLN A 33 9.79 2.11 35.58
N LEU A 34 9.87 3.15 36.40
CA LEU A 34 9.22 4.44 36.13
C LEU A 34 9.80 5.12 34.89
N LEU A 35 11.11 5.09 34.69
CA LEU A 35 11.73 5.74 33.53
C LEU A 35 11.41 5.00 32.23
N TRP A 36 11.60 3.68 32.20
CA TRP A 36 11.56 2.88 30.98
C TRP A 36 10.17 2.35 30.63
N LEU A 37 9.34 2.03 31.64
CA LEU A 37 7.99 1.48 31.42
C LEU A 37 6.90 2.55 31.45
N LEU A 38 7.15 3.69 32.10
CA LEU A 38 6.20 4.80 32.19
C LEU A 38 6.62 5.96 31.30
N LEU A 39 7.75 6.61 31.58
CA LEU A 39 8.09 7.90 30.97
C LEU A 39 8.28 7.80 29.44
N ILE A 40 9.09 6.83 29.00
CA ILE A 40 9.43 6.68 27.58
C ILE A 40 8.21 6.34 26.71
N PRO A 41 7.40 5.32 27.03
CA PRO A 41 6.25 4.98 26.19
C PRO A 41 5.18 6.09 26.23
N HIS A 42 5.01 6.80 27.35
CA HIS A 42 4.14 7.97 27.41
C HIS A 42 4.65 9.13 26.54
N ALA A 43 5.96 9.41 26.52
CA ALA A 43 6.53 10.44 25.67
C ALA A 43 6.28 10.14 24.18
N ILE A 44 6.45 8.88 23.77
CA ILE A 44 6.16 8.44 22.40
C ILE A 44 4.67 8.57 22.09
N LEU A 45 3.79 8.15 23.01
CA LEU A 45 2.34 8.27 22.86
C LEU A 45 1.91 9.73 22.69
N LEU A 46 2.45 10.64 23.51
CA LEU A 46 2.16 12.08 23.42
C LEU A 46 2.61 12.67 22.09
N LEU A 47 3.80 12.32 21.59
CA LEU A 47 4.27 12.77 20.28
C LEU A 47 3.37 12.26 19.15
N PHE A 48 2.97 10.98 19.21
CA PHE A 48 2.05 10.38 18.27
C PHE A 48 0.70 11.12 18.27
N LEU A 49 0.13 11.35 19.45
CA LEU A 49 -1.15 12.04 19.60
C LEU A 49 -1.10 13.48 19.11
N MET A 50 -0.01 14.21 19.39
CA MET A 50 0.18 15.56 18.86
C MET A 50 0.20 15.58 17.32
N GLY A 51 0.80 14.56 16.69
CA GLY A 51 0.77 14.39 15.23
C GLY A 51 -0.62 14.01 14.72
N PHE A 52 -1.24 13.01 15.34
CA PHE A 52 -2.56 12.48 14.98
C PHE A 52 -3.65 13.54 15.10
N GLY A 53 -3.68 14.28 16.21
CA GLY A 53 -4.63 15.37 16.43
C GLY A 53 -4.48 16.49 15.40
N LYS A 54 -3.25 16.81 14.98
CA LYS A 54 -3.02 17.78 13.89
C LYS A 54 -3.50 17.26 12.53
N GLY A 55 -3.31 15.98 12.25
CA GLY A 55 -3.73 15.35 10.99
C GLY A 55 -5.24 15.30 10.82
N ILE A 56 -5.98 15.01 11.90
CA ILE A 56 -7.45 14.88 11.86
C ILE A 56 -8.15 16.23 11.96
N ALA A 57 -7.64 17.17 12.76
CA ALA A 57 -8.32 18.43 13.02
C ALA A 57 -8.26 19.45 11.87
N GLY A 58 -7.66 19.11 10.72
CA GLY A 58 -7.68 19.93 9.51
C GLY A 58 -7.12 21.35 9.69
N GLY A 59 -6.28 21.59 10.70
CA GLY A 59 -5.71 22.89 11.03
C GLY A 59 -6.31 23.61 12.25
N HIS A 60 -7.42 23.15 12.81
CA HIS A 60 -8.01 23.76 14.02
C HIS A 60 -7.25 23.31 15.29
N LYS A 61 -6.34 24.16 15.78
CA LYS A 61 -5.43 23.82 16.90
C LYS A 61 -6.17 23.33 18.16
N GLY A 62 -7.25 24.00 18.55
CA GLY A 62 -8.02 23.63 19.75
C GLY A 62 -8.69 22.25 19.64
N MET A 63 -9.18 21.91 18.45
CA MET A 63 -9.86 20.62 18.23
C MET A 63 -8.85 19.47 18.16
N GLY A 64 -7.66 19.72 17.61
CA GLY A 64 -6.56 18.76 17.62
C GLY A 64 -6.15 18.35 19.04
N TYR A 65 -6.10 19.30 19.98
CA TYR A 65 -5.80 18.99 21.39
C TYR A 65 -6.90 18.15 22.04
N ILE A 66 -8.17 18.49 21.83
CA ILE A 66 -9.30 17.73 22.40
C ILE A 66 -9.29 16.29 21.88
N ILE A 67 -9.14 16.11 20.57
CA ILE A 67 -9.05 14.78 19.95
C ILE A 67 -7.85 13.99 20.50
N SER A 68 -6.71 14.66 20.68
CA SER A 68 -5.51 14.05 21.27
C SER A 68 -5.74 13.59 22.71
N ILE A 69 -6.40 14.41 23.54
CA ILE A 69 -6.69 14.06 24.93
C ILE A 69 -7.68 12.88 24.99
N ILE A 70 -8.73 12.90 24.18
CA ILE A 70 -9.72 11.81 24.14
C ILE A 70 -9.05 10.51 23.69
N ALA A 71 -8.25 10.56 22.63
CA ALA A 71 -7.52 9.40 22.15
C ALA A 71 -6.52 8.88 23.20
N TYR A 72 -5.81 9.76 23.90
CA TYR A 72 -4.91 9.39 25.01
C TYR A 72 -5.63 8.60 26.09
N LEU A 73 -6.76 9.14 26.58
CA LEU A 73 -7.56 8.48 27.61
C LEU A 73 -8.08 7.13 27.13
N PHE A 74 -8.50 7.03 25.87
CA PHE A 74 -8.91 5.77 25.27
C PHE A 74 -7.76 4.74 25.22
N PHE A 75 -6.55 5.14 24.82
CA PHE A 75 -5.39 4.25 24.76
C PHE A 75 -4.97 3.70 26.13
N ILE A 76 -5.05 4.53 27.18
CA ILE A 76 -4.76 4.09 28.55
C ILE A 76 -5.88 3.19 29.05
N TRP A 77 -7.12 3.63 28.95
CA TRP A 77 -8.27 2.90 29.49
C TRP A 77 -8.49 1.54 28.82
N SER A 78 -8.27 1.45 27.50
CA SER A 78 -8.36 0.19 26.76
C SER A 78 -7.25 -0.81 27.11
N GLY A 79 -6.19 -0.37 27.80
CA GLY A 79 -5.03 -1.20 28.11
C GLY A 79 -4.08 -1.44 26.93
N ILE A 80 -4.35 -0.82 25.76
CA ILE A 80 -3.47 -0.91 24.59
C ILE A 80 -2.06 -0.41 24.93
N TYR A 81 -1.97 0.56 25.84
CA TYR A 81 -0.73 1.06 26.40
C TYR A 81 0.18 -0.07 26.96
N GLY A 82 -0.29 -0.82 27.96
CA GLY A 82 0.50 -1.88 28.59
C GLY A 82 0.71 -3.09 27.69
N THR A 83 -0.30 -3.46 26.90
CA THR A 83 -0.26 -4.69 26.07
C THR A 83 0.63 -4.56 24.84
N PHE A 84 0.62 -3.40 24.16
CA PHE A 84 1.32 -3.22 22.89
C PHE A 84 2.43 -2.18 22.97
N LEU A 85 2.15 -1.02 23.56
CA LEU A 85 3.09 0.10 23.52
C LEU A 85 4.35 -0.20 24.35
N VAL A 86 4.18 -0.73 25.57
CA VAL A 86 5.31 -1.04 26.47
C VAL A 86 6.23 -2.13 25.90
N PRO A 87 5.75 -3.29 25.40
CA PRO A 87 6.62 -4.30 24.80
C PRO A 87 7.32 -3.83 23.52
N ILE A 88 6.63 -3.08 22.67
CA ILE A 88 7.21 -2.56 21.41
C ILE A 88 8.31 -1.55 21.74
N THR A 89 8.06 -0.62 22.65
CA THR A 89 9.07 0.38 23.04
C THR A 89 10.28 -0.26 23.71
N ALA A 90 10.07 -1.25 24.58
CA ALA A 90 11.16 -2.00 25.20
C ALA A 90 11.97 -2.83 24.18
N ALA A 91 11.32 -3.48 23.21
CA ALA A 91 11.98 -4.32 22.22
C ALA A 91 12.70 -3.52 21.12
N PHE A 92 12.12 -2.40 20.71
CA PHE A 92 12.59 -1.61 19.56
C PHE A 92 13.23 -0.27 19.96
N TRP A 93 13.55 -0.08 21.25
CA TRP A 93 14.14 1.18 21.74
C TRP A 93 15.35 1.64 20.93
N TYR A 94 16.30 0.73 20.64
CA TYR A 94 17.50 1.05 19.86
C TYR A 94 17.18 1.46 18.43
N ILE A 95 16.12 0.87 17.84
CA ILE A 95 15.67 1.22 16.50
C ILE A 95 14.97 2.58 16.51
N LEU A 96 14.11 2.86 17.50
CA LEU A 96 13.49 4.16 17.71
C LEU A 96 14.54 5.26 17.93
N LEU A 97 15.56 4.98 18.74
CA LEU A 97 16.67 5.89 18.99
C LEU A 97 17.50 6.09 17.71
N GLY A 98 17.77 5.03 16.96
CA GLY A 98 18.44 5.10 15.66
C GLY A 98 17.67 5.94 14.63
N ILE A 99 16.35 5.76 14.52
CA ILE A 99 15.48 6.56 13.67
C ILE A 99 15.44 8.01 14.15
N GLY A 100 15.35 8.25 15.47
CA GLY A 100 15.36 9.59 16.05
C GLY A 100 16.67 10.32 15.78
N LEU A 101 17.82 9.63 15.93
CA LEU A 101 19.14 10.16 15.62
C LEU A 101 19.28 10.45 14.12
N PHE A 102 18.84 9.52 13.28
CA PHE A 102 18.84 9.67 11.83
C PHE A 102 17.97 10.86 11.39
N LEU A 103 16.74 10.97 11.91
CA LEU A 103 15.85 12.11 11.66
C LEU A 103 16.45 13.40 12.20
N PHE A 104 17.13 13.38 13.35
CA PHE A 104 17.85 14.54 13.88
C PHE A 104 18.97 14.98 12.93
N PHE A 105 19.77 14.05 12.41
CA PHE A 105 20.80 14.38 11.41
C PHE A 105 20.19 14.89 10.11
N ILE A 106 19.12 14.25 9.60
CA ILE A 106 18.39 14.72 8.42
C ILE A 106 17.84 16.13 8.65
N THR A 107 17.19 16.40 9.76
CA THR A 107 16.59 17.72 10.06
C THR A 107 17.63 18.79 10.41
N ARG A 108 18.79 18.41 10.93
CA ARG A 108 19.92 19.30 11.22
C ARG A 108 20.72 19.65 9.96
N ILE A 109 20.91 18.69 9.05
CA ILE A 109 21.66 18.84 7.80
C ILE A 109 20.78 19.48 6.72
N ILE A 110 19.49 19.14 6.67
CA ILE A 110 18.51 19.69 5.72
C ILE A 110 17.80 20.86 6.39
N HIS A 111 18.26 22.07 6.07
CA HIS A 111 17.63 23.31 6.54
C HIS A 111 16.12 23.28 6.21
N PRO A 112 15.21 23.67 7.12
CA PRO A 112 13.75 23.63 6.89
C PRO A 112 13.28 24.40 5.64
N ALA A 113 14.08 25.34 5.13
CA ALA A 113 13.85 26.03 3.85
C ALA A 113 13.94 25.09 2.61
N THR A 114 14.67 23.98 2.71
CA THR A 114 14.84 22.99 1.63
C THR A 114 13.90 21.78 1.75
N ALA A 115 13.23 21.60 2.89
CA ALA A 115 12.25 20.52 3.07
C ALA A 115 11.04 20.67 2.12
N GLY A 116 10.61 21.91 1.85
CA GLY A 116 9.59 22.18 0.83
C GLY A 116 10.03 21.80 -0.59
N ALA A 117 11.31 22.01 -0.92
CA ALA A 117 11.89 21.62 -2.20
C ALA A 117 12.04 20.09 -2.32
N MET A 118 12.43 19.38 -1.26
CA MET A 118 12.49 17.91 -1.25
C MET A 118 11.13 17.25 -1.39
N ILE A 119 10.07 17.79 -0.76
CA ILE A 119 8.70 17.29 -0.93
C ILE A 119 8.25 17.49 -2.39
N GLY A 120 8.58 18.63 -3.00
CA GLY A 120 8.34 18.86 -4.43
C GLY A 120 9.08 17.85 -5.33
N LEU A 121 10.34 17.57 -5.02
CA LEU A 121 11.17 16.64 -5.78
C LEU A 121 10.71 15.17 -5.61
N ALA A 122 10.27 14.78 -4.42
CA ALA A 122 9.67 13.47 -4.16
C ALA A 122 8.30 13.31 -4.84
N ALA A 123 7.48 14.36 -4.86
CA ALA A 123 6.21 14.37 -5.58
C ALA A 123 6.41 14.30 -7.10
N GLU A 124 7.44 14.95 -7.64
CA GLU A 124 7.76 14.95 -9.07
C GLU A 124 8.39 13.61 -9.52
N VAL A 125 9.22 12.98 -8.67
CA VAL A 125 9.70 11.62 -8.88
C VAL A 125 8.55 10.61 -8.79
N GLY A 126 7.65 10.76 -7.82
CA GLY A 126 6.43 9.95 -7.70
C GLY A 126 5.52 10.08 -8.93
N LYS A 127 5.36 11.30 -9.46
CA LYS A 127 4.59 11.57 -10.68
C LYS A 127 5.24 10.94 -11.91
N LYS A 128 6.57 11.05 -12.08
CA LYS A 128 7.30 10.39 -13.19
C LYS A 128 7.24 8.87 -13.12
N ILE A 129 7.27 8.27 -11.93
CA ILE A 129 7.11 6.82 -11.76
C ILE A 129 5.66 6.40 -12.04
N GLY A 130 4.68 7.18 -11.57
CA GLY A 130 3.26 6.97 -11.84
C GLY A 130 2.93 7.05 -13.33
N GLU A 131 3.37 8.09 -14.03
CA GLU A 131 3.15 8.27 -15.46
C GLU A 131 3.79 7.15 -16.30
N LYS A 132 4.99 6.70 -15.93
CA LYS A 132 5.67 5.60 -16.65
C LYS A 132 5.03 4.23 -16.43
N THR A 133 4.34 4.05 -15.31
CA THR A 133 3.63 2.80 -14.97
C THR A 133 2.22 2.79 -15.55
N VAL A 134 1.51 3.92 -15.51
CA VAL A 134 0.16 4.09 -16.08
C VAL A 134 0.20 4.10 -17.61
N GLY A 135 1.21 4.74 -18.23
CA GLY A 135 1.37 4.74 -19.68
C GLY A 135 1.57 3.34 -20.27
N LYS A 136 2.40 2.51 -19.63
CA LYS A 136 2.61 1.11 -20.05
C LYS A 136 1.38 0.24 -19.87
N ALA A 137 0.58 0.49 -18.84
CA ALA A 137 -0.69 -0.21 -18.64
C ALA A 137 -1.73 0.17 -19.71
N SER A 138 -1.80 1.45 -20.09
CA SER A 138 -2.68 1.92 -21.16
C SER A 138 -2.29 1.35 -22.52
N GLU A 139 -0.99 1.37 -22.85
CA GLU A 139 -0.48 0.84 -24.12
C GLU A 139 -0.73 -0.67 -24.23
N LYS A 140 -0.52 -1.43 -23.15
CA LYS A 140 -0.83 -2.86 -23.11
C LYS A 140 -2.34 -3.12 -23.24
N TYR A 141 -3.17 -2.29 -22.64
CA TYR A 141 -4.63 -2.40 -22.77
C TYR A 141 -5.11 -2.11 -24.19
N GLU A 142 -4.56 -1.09 -24.85
CA GLU A 142 -4.87 -0.78 -26.26
C GLU A 142 -4.43 -1.90 -27.21
N LEU A 143 -3.23 -2.45 -27.02
CA LEU A 143 -2.73 -3.59 -27.78
C LEU A 143 -3.61 -4.83 -27.58
N GLN A 144 -4.04 -5.13 -26.35
CA GLN A 144 -4.97 -6.23 -26.07
C GLN A 144 -6.32 -6.03 -26.75
N LYS A 145 -6.85 -4.79 -26.76
CA LYS A 145 -8.10 -4.47 -27.45
C LYS A 145 -7.99 -4.65 -28.96
N GLN A 146 -6.89 -4.20 -29.57
CA GLN A 146 -6.62 -4.40 -31.00
C GLN A 146 -6.53 -5.89 -31.34
N LEU A 147 -5.86 -6.68 -30.49
CA LEU A 147 -5.75 -8.13 -30.66
C LEU A 147 -7.12 -8.82 -30.62
N ALA A 148 -8.01 -8.42 -29.70
CA ALA A 148 -9.36 -8.96 -29.60
C ALA A 148 -10.20 -8.65 -30.86
N ILE A 149 -10.07 -7.46 -31.43
CA ILE A 149 -10.77 -7.07 -32.66
C ILE A 149 -10.28 -7.91 -33.83
N LEU A 150 -8.96 -8.03 -34.02
CA LEU A 150 -8.39 -8.83 -35.11
C LEU A 150 -8.75 -10.31 -35.00
N MET A 151 -8.78 -10.87 -33.79
CA MET A 151 -9.24 -12.26 -33.58
C MET A 151 -10.71 -12.45 -34.00
N LYS A 152 -11.58 -11.49 -33.69
CA LYS A 152 -12.99 -11.53 -34.09
C LYS A 152 -13.16 -11.43 -35.61
N GLU A 153 -12.43 -10.52 -36.26
CA GLU A 153 -12.42 -10.40 -37.73
C GLU A 153 -11.96 -11.70 -38.41
N ARG A 154 -10.89 -12.30 -37.88
CA ARG A 154 -10.35 -13.57 -38.37
C ARG A 154 -11.37 -14.71 -38.24
N GLN A 155 -12.11 -14.76 -37.13
CA GLN A 155 -13.17 -15.74 -36.94
C GLN A 155 -14.31 -15.57 -37.96
N LEU A 156 -14.76 -14.34 -38.20
CA LEU A 156 -15.79 -14.05 -39.21
C LEU A 156 -15.34 -14.42 -40.63
N LEU A 157 -14.09 -14.09 -40.98
CA LEU A 157 -13.49 -14.48 -42.26
C LEU A 157 -13.38 -16.00 -42.40
N GLN A 158 -13.09 -16.70 -41.30
CA GLN A 158 -12.99 -18.15 -41.29
C GLN A 158 -14.35 -18.81 -41.52
N GLU A 159 -15.42 -18.28 -40.92
CA GLU A 159 -16.79 -18.72 -41.19
C GLU A 159 -17.19 -18.46 -42.65
N GLN A 160 -16.87 -17.28 -43.20
CA GLN A 160 -17.12 -16.96 -44.61
C GLN A 160 -16.36 -17.89 -45.56
N TYR A 161 -15.09 -18.18 -45.25
CA TYR A 161 -14.27 -19.12 -46.02
C TYR A 161 -14.86 -20.54 -45.98
N LEU A 162 -15.29 -21.01 -44.81
CA LEU A 162 -15.87 -22.35 -44.66
C LEU A 162 -17.17 -22.47 -45.48
N ASN A 163 -18.01 -21.44 -45.44
CA ASN A 163 -19.23 -21.39 -46.24
C ASN A 163 -18.92 -21.33 -47.75
N ALA A 164 -17.97 -20.49 -48.17
CA ALA A 164 -17.60 -20.35 -49.58
C ALA A 164 -16.93 -21.62 -50.14
N SER A 165 -16.07 -22.27 -49.37
CA SER A 165 -15.41 -23.53 -49.76
C SER A 165 -16.41 -24.69 -49.83
N THR A 166 -17.35 -24.77 -48.88
CA THR A 166 -18.44 -25.77 -48.92
C THR A 166 -19.32 -25.55 -50.15
N PHE A 167 -19.67 -24.30 -50.47
CA PHE A 167 -20.45 -23.96 -51.65
C PHE A 167 -19.72 -24.31 -52.95
N ALA A 168 -18.43 -23.99 -53.05
CA ALA A 168 -17.59 -24.34 -54.20
C ALA A 168 -17.44 -25.86 -54.37
N ALA A 169 -17.31 -26.61 -53.27
CA ALA A 169 -17.26 -28.08 -53.31
C ALA A 169 -18.58 -28.70 -53.80
N GLN A 170 -19.72 -28.08 -53.49
CA GLN A 170 -21.03 -28.50 -53.99
C GLN A 170 -21.27 -28.11 -55.46
N HIS A 171 -20.57 -27.09 -55.97
CA HIS A 171 -20.70 -26.56 -57.34
C HIS A 171 -19.34 -26.51 -58.06
N PRO A 172 -18.75 -27.66 -58.41
CA PRO A 172 -17.39 -27.74 -58.95
C PRO A 172 -17.19 -27.07 -60.32
N GLY A 173 -18.28 -26.70 -61.02
CA GLY A 173 -18.23 -25.91 -62.27
C GLY A 173 -18.28 -24.40 -62.07
N ASP A 174 -18.56 -23.91 -60.86
CA ASP A 174 -18.64 -22.48 -60.56
C ASP A 174 -17.25 -21.92 -60.20
N THR A 175 -16.56 -21.44 -61.22
CA THR A 175 -15.23 -20.81 -61.08
C THR A 175 -15.23 -19.56 -60.20
N ALA A 176 -16.36 -18.85 -60.10
CA ALA A 176 -16.48 -17.67 -59.25
C ALA A 176 -16.52 -18.05 -57.76
N ALA A 177 -17.18 -19.16 -57.43
CA ALA A 177 -17.19 -19.71 -56.08
C ALA A 177 -15.78 -20.15 -55.62
N ALA A 178 -15.03 -20.83 -56.49
CA ALA A 178 -13.66 -21.24 -56.20
C ALA A 178 -12.72 -20.03 -56.01
N MET A 179 -12.83 -19.02 -56.87
CA MET A 179 -12.04 -17.79 -56.76
C MET A 179 -12.37 -17.00 -55.49
N ARG A 180 -13.64 -16.97 -55.07
CA ARG A 180 -14.05 -16.35 -53.80
C ARG A 180 -13.47 -17.08 -52.58
N ALA A 181 -13.48 -18.42 -52.59
CA ALA A 181 -12.85 -19.21 -51.52
C ALA A 181 -11.33 -18.97 -51.46
N GLN A 182 -10.66 -18.88 -52.61
CA GLN A 182 -9.23 -18.56 -52.68
C GLN A 182 -8.91 -17.14 -52.21
N MET A 183 -9.76 -16.16 -52.53
CA MET A 183 -9.58 -14.79 -52.04
C MET A 183 -9.71 -14.72 -50.51
N LEU A 184 -10.70 -15.41 -49.94
CA LEU A 184 -10.91 -15.47 -48.50
C LEU A 184 -9.77 -16.21 -47.77
N SER A 185 -9.17 -17.24 -48.38
CA SER A 185 -8.01 -17.92 -47.79
C SER A 185 -6.75 -17.03 -47.76
N MET A 186 -6.54 -16.20 -48.78
CA MET A 186 -5.46 -15.20 -48.78
C MET A 186 -5.68 -14.13 -47.71
N GLN A 187 -6.93 -13.67 -47.54
CA GLN A 187 -7.27 -12.70 -46.48
C GLN A 187 -7.06 -13.29 -45.07
N LEU A 188 -7.38 -14.58 -44.87
CA LEU A 188 -7.10 -15.29 -43.62
C LEU A 188 -5.59 -15.35 -43.32
N ALA A 189 -4.77 -15.71 -44.31
CA ALA A 189 -3.32 -15.74 -44.15
C ALA A 189 -2.73 -14.37 -43.79
N GLN A 190 -3.26 -13.31 -44.41
CA GLN A 190 -2.88 -11.93 -44.08
C GLN A 190 -3.25 -11.58 -42.63
N LYS A 191 -4.46 -11.91 -42.18
CA LYS A 191 -4.91 -11.66 -40.81
C LYS A 191 -4.13 -12.46 -39.77
N ASP A 192 -3.76 -13.71 -40.07
CA ASP A 192 -2.92 -14.51 -39.18
C ASP A 192 -1.50 -13.91 -39.04
N SER A 193 -0.97 -13.29 -40.11
CA SER A 193 0.28 -12.51 -40.05
C SER A 193 0.14 -11.24 -39.20
N GLU A 194 -0.95 -10.48 -39.36
CA GLU A 194 -1.23 -9.28 -38.56
C GLU A 194 -1.34 -9.61 -37.06
N ILE A 195 -2.05 -10.68 -36.71
CA ILE A 195 -2.18 -11.15 -35.32
C ILE A 195 -0.82 -11.56 -34.75
N SER A 196 0.00 -12.27 -35.54
CA SER A 196 1.32 -12.73 -35.10
C SER A 196 2.28 -11.55 -34.86
N ALA A 197 2.26 -10.54 -35.74
CA ALA A 197 3.04 -9.32 -35.57
C ALA A 197 2.60 -8.52 -34.33
N LEU A 198 1.29 -8.47 -34.05
CA LEU A 198 0.77 -7.74 -32.90
C LEU A 198 1.03 -8.49 -31.57
N LYS A 199 0.99 -9.83 -31.58
CA LYS A 199 1.43 -10.66 -30.45
C LYS A 199 2.91 -10.47 -30.11
N ALA A 200 3.76 -10.29 -31.11
CA ALA A 200 5.20 -10.06 -30.90
C ALA A 200 5.53 -8.69 -30.28
N ARG A 201 4.58 -7.74 -30.30
CA ARG A 201 4.71 -6.41 -29.67
C ARG A 201 4.20 -6.37 -28.23
N LEU A 202 3.53 -7.42 -27.77
CA LEU A 202 2.91 -7.56 -26.45
C LEU A 202 3.84 -8.27 -25.46
#